data_AF-A0AAD9W3E0-F1
#
_entry.id   AF-A0AAD9W3E0-F1
#
_cell.length_a   1.000
_cell.length_b   1.000
_cell.length_c   1.000
_cell.angle_alpha   90.00
_cell.angle_beta   90.00
_cell.angle_gamma   90.00
#
_symmetry.space_group_name_H-M   'P 1'
#
loop_
_entity.id
_entity.type
_entity.pdbx_description
1 polymer ?
#
loop_
_entity_poly.entity_id
_entity_poly.type
_entity_poly.pdbx_seq_one_letter_code
_entity_poly.pdbx_strand_id
1 'polypeptide(L)'
;MHLRRRNLQTITPCFREGMRFVEEFDLPLRVSMPNLPDFPAHSYIETFFVNIWPLIPVIDREFISAEFDRLHRKQLSHPGGLGQVISKQDVPSIVSIFAILAIGADEAAGSATEFGSSYIQAAYSLYGHLVANPYLSSVQALMLLGFALRGKSKDGQCWQLTGQAVRIAHSIGLHRHISSRSRPLSKGNSETFTSGQLNSEHLSLEARVWWSCYAIERLMELETGRPSALTEQEIDQIDLSHPQHVEADCLKGPLHLFVLWVSLAMIMGQISEHLYRKRIADSWQLLYETGRLDQLLLEWVKTVPEGIKPGHELVHLAPDAEDTESGHQHQHIAAFLSLQYYQAQITLFRASLAFPTQKYLEETRASHAIRRLPSYLRLLQSQNLSIAAARSMARQVLEIADHVVSSKHLFAPTQPFLAAVVLGLNVLKNPGKRMIRSDVELIVGTTEYIEAYYRKMGQSTEFVKVCERLRTSILEAVAMEGPSPIQMRRESQPANQARPSLLAANIQSNEEGPNSGGMDIHMSGIEPLVDSREGPTFFEPYEGITLEQLWTSMSSDFLMGQPLEFNNSIE
;
A
#
# COMPACT_ATOMS: atom_id res chain seq x y z
N MET A 1 12.65 -1.08 21.13
CA MET A 1 12.37 -1.02 22.59
C MET A 1 11.88 -2.34 23.17
N HIS A 2 10.79 -2.92 22.67
CA HIS A 2 10.23 -4.19 23.16
C HIS A 2 11.26 -5.34 23.21
N LEU A 3 12.05 -5.51 22.14
CA LEU A 3 13.14 -6.50 22.10
C LEU A 3 14.21 -6.26 23.17
N ARG A 4 14.69 -5.01 23.30
CA ARG A 4 15.73 -4.62 24.27
C ARG A 4 15.30 -4.94 25.72
N ARG A 5 14.03 -4.74 26.09
CA ARG A 5 13.53 -5.07 27.45
C ARG A 5 13.53 -6.57 27.74
N ARG A 6 13.38 -7.42 26.71
CA ARG A 6 13.51 -8.88 26.84
C ARG A 6 14.95 -9.36 26.68
N ASN A 7 15.94 -8.44 26.67
CA ASN A 7 17.35 -8.71 26.37
C ASN A 7 17.58 -9.41 25.01
N LEU A 8 16.67 -9.17 24.06
CA LEU A 8 16.75 -9.70 22.70
C LEU A 8 17.52 -8.74 21.79
N GLN A 9 18.12 -9.28 20.73
CA GLN A 9 18.87 -8.48 19.75
C GLN A 9 17.96 -7.47 19.05
N THR A 10 18.46 -6.26 18.82
CA THR A 10 17.71 -5.22 18.10
C THR A 10 17.93 -5.31 16.59
N ILE A 11 16.90 -4.95 15.83
CA ILE A 11 16.95 -4.92 14.35
C ILE A 11 17.56 -3.61 13.80
N THR A 12 17.56 -2.52 14.58
CA THR A 12 18.00 -1.17 14.17
C THR A 12 19.37 -1.12 13.46
N PRO A 13 20.42 -1.83 13.92
CA PRO A 13 21.74 -1.75 13.26
C PRO A 13 21.73 -2.17 11.79
N CYS A 14 20.81 -3.06 11.39
CA CYS A 14 20.74 -3.60 10.03
C CYS A 14 20.15 -2.61 9.02
N PHE A 15 19.46 -1.55 9.49
CA PHE A 15 18.86 -0.55 8.60
C PHE A 15 19.86 0.45 8.02
N ARG A 16 21.09 0.53 8.55
CA ARG A 16 22.10 1.51 8.12
C ARG A 16 22.44 1.41 6.64
N GLU A 17 22.43 0.20 6.08
CA GLU A 17 22.79 -0.04 4.68
C GLU A 17 21.59 0.02 3.72
N GLY A 18 20.36 -0.03 4.24
CA GLY A 18 19.15 -0.09 3.40
C GLY A 18 18.82 1.22 2.69
N MET A 19 19.11 2.37 3.33
CA MET A 19 18.78 3.70 2.79
C MET A 19 19.48 3.96 1.46
N ARG A 20 20.78 3.62 1.36
CA ARG A 20 21.58 3.84 0.16
C ARG A 20 20.95 3.18 -1.07
N PHE A 21 20.50 1.94 -0.90
CA PHE A 21 19.91 1.16 -1.98
C PHE A 21 18.63 1.80 -2.54
N VAL A 22 17.80 2.39 -1.68
CA VAL A 22 16.50 2.98 -2.06
C VAL A 22 16.67 4.40 -2.61
N GLU A 23 17.67 5.14 -2.10
CA GLU A 23 17.91 6.55 -2.43
C GLU A 23 18.86 6.76 -3.60
N GLU A 24 19.84 5.89 -3.81
CA GLU A 24 20.84 6.08 -4.88
C GLU A 24 20.44 5.34 -6.15
N PHE A 25 20.67 5.97 -7.30
CA PHE A 25 20.55 5.36 -8.61
C PHE A 25 21.83 5.59 -9.40
N ASP A 26 22.55 4.49 -9.67
CA ASP A 26 23.83 4.55 -10.36
C ASP A 26 23.63 4.88 -11.84
N LEU A 27 24.12 6.05 -12.25
CA LEU A 27 24.16 6.46 -13.65
C LEU A 27 25.61 6.36 -14.17
N PRO A 28 25.84 5.75 -15.34
CA PRO A 28 27.16 5.78 -15.93
C PRO A 28 27.52 7.21 -16.36
N LEU A 29 28.81 7.56 -16.23
CA LEU A 29 29.34 8.83 -16.73
C LEU A 29 29.17 8.99 -18.25
N ARG A 30 29.10 7.87 -18.98
CA ARG A 30 28.80 7.83 -20.41
C ARG A 30 27.45 7.17 -20.59
N VAL A 31 26.46 7.99 -20.91
CA VAL A 31 25.10 7.54 -21.18
C VAL A 31 25.06 6.89 -22.56
N SER A 32 24.54 5.66 -22.61
CA SER A 32 24.16 5.03 -23.88
C SER A 32 22.66 5.22 -24.10
N MET A 33 22.28 5.60 -25.32
CA MET A 33 20.88 5.69 -25.72
C MET A 33 20.51 4.39 -26.45
N PRO A 34 19.77 3.46 -25.81
CA PRO A 34 19.35 2.23 -26.46
C PRO A 34 18.41 2.54 -27.62
N ASN A 35 18.51 1.76 -28.69
CA ASN A 35 17.56 1.82 -29.81
C ASN A 35 16.20 1.27 -29.37
N LEU A 36 15.11 1.72 -29.98
CA LEU A 36 13.80 1.10 -29.86
C LEU A 36 13.83 -0.30 -30.47
N PRO A 37 13.23 -1.31 -29.82
CA PRO A 37 13.30 -2.70 -30.29
C PRO A 37 12.27 -2.95 -31.40
N ASP A 38 12.62 -3.80 -32.36
CA ASP A 38 11.68 -4.21 -33.43
C ASP A 38 10.58 -5.14 -32.87
N PHE A 39 10.93 -6.07 -31.98
CA PHE A 39 10.02 -7.00 -31.29
C PHE A 39 10.58 -7.37 -29.90
N PRO A 40 9.75 -7.63 -28.87
CA PRO A 40 8.29 -7.60 -28.81
C PRO A 40 7.75 -6.28 -28.18
N ALA A 41 8.16 -5.11 -28.70
CA ALA A 41 7.84 -3.80 -28.13
C ALA A 41 6.34 -3.59 -27.83
N HIS A 42 5.49 -3.92 -28.81
CA HIS A 42 4.04 -3.79 -28.70
C HIS A 42 3.48 -4.66 -27.58
N SER A 43 4.01 -5.87 -27.37
CA SER A 43 3.57 -6.73 -26.27
C SER A 43 3.84 -6.09 -24.91
N TYR A 44 5.00 -5.43 -24.73
CA TYR A 44 5.31 -4.75 -23.47
C TYR A 44 4.43 -3.51 -23.25
N ILE A 45 4.12 -2.76 -24.31
CA ILE A 45 3.17 -1.66 -24.25
C ILE A 45 1.79 -2.18 -23.82
N GLU A 46 1.31 -3.27 -24.43
CA GLU A 46 0.05 -3.91 -24.04
C GLU A 46 0.05 -4.37 -22.57
N THR A 47 1.12 -5.04 -22.12
CA THR A 47 1.26 -5.44 -20.71
C THR A 47 1.17 -4.25 -19.76
N PHE A 48 1.78 -3.10 -20.08
CA PHE A 48 1.66 -1.89 -19.26
C PHE A 48 0.22 -1.38 -19.19
N PHE A 49 -0.48 -1.29 -20.33
CA PHE A 49 -1.84 -0.76 -20.36
C PHE A 49 -2.85 -1.67 -19.68
N VAL A 50 -2.62 -2.98 -19.69
CA VAL A 50 -3.45 -3.94 -18.97
C VAL A 50 -3.15 -3.91 -17.47
N ASN A 51 -1.88 -3.97 -17.09
CA ASN A 51 -1.53 -4.24 -15.70
C ASN A 51 -1.41 -2.98 -14.83
N ILE A 52 -1.01 -1.85 -15.40
CA ILE A 52 -0.57 -0.66 -14.63
C ILE A 52 -1.42 0.57 -14.93
N TRP A 53 -1.75 0.81 -16.19
CA TRP A 53 -2.51 1.99 -16.61
C TRP A 53 -3.84 2.19 -15.85
N PRO A 54 -4.62 1.15 -15.46
CA PRO A 54 -5.84 1.34 -14.67
C PRO A 54 -5.62 2.02 -13.31
N LEU A 55 -4.38 2.06 -12.79
CA LEU A 55 -4.01 2.76 -11.55
C LEU A 55 -3.25 4.06 -11.80
N ILE A 56 -2.54 4.18 -12.94
CA ILE A 56 -1.73 5.35 -13.30
C ILE A 56 -2.01 5.76 -14.76
N PRO A 57 -3.22 6.25 -15.08
CA PRO A 57 -3.66 6.49 -16.46
C PRO A 57 -3.15 7.85 -17.00
N VAL A 58 -1.85 8.09 -16.88
CA VAL A 58 -1.22 9.39 -17.19
C VAL A 58 -1.06 9.66 -18.68
N ILE A 59 -1.23 8.69 -19.55
CA ILE A 59 -1.00 8.81 -20.99
C ILE A 59 -2.00 7.99 -21.81
N ASP A 60 -2.30 8.43 -23.02
CA ASP A 60 -3.24 7.71 -23.90
C ASP A 60 -2.53 6.68 -24.77
N ARG A 61 -3.21 5.55 -25.00
CA ARG A 61 -2.68 4.40 -25.74
C ARG A 61 -2.38 4.76 -27.19
N GLU A 62 -3.32 5.41 -27.86
CA GLU A 62 -3.21 5.77 -29.26
C GLU A 62 -2.06 6.76 -29.47
N PHE A 63 -1.90 7.71 -28.53
CA PHE A 63 -0.81 8.67 -28.56
C PHE A 63 0.56 8.00 -28.44
N ILE A 64 0.75 7.14 -27.43
CA ILE A 64 2.07 6.54 -27.20
C ILE A 64 2.45 5.53 -28.29
N SER A 65 1.49 4.78 -28.83
CA SER A 65 1.73 3.85 -29.94
C SER A 65 2.11 4.60 -31.22
N ALA A 66 1.41 5.69 -31.56
CA ALA A 66 1.76 6.50 -32.71
C ALA A 66 3.15 7.15 -32.57
N GLU A 67 3.51 7.55 -31.36
CA GLU A 67 4.81 8.15 -31.06
C GLU A 67 5.95 7.13 -31.08
N PHE A 68 5.71 5.90 -30.60
CA PHE A 68 6.62 4.77 -30.78
C PHE A 68 6.91 4.54 -32.25
N ASP A 69 5.88 4.38 -33.08
CA ASP A 69 6.02 4.15 -34.52
C ASP A 69 6.76 5.29 -35.23
N ARG A 70 6.47 6.53 -34.84
CA ARG A 70 7.13 7.72 -35.41
C ARG A 70 8.63 7.70 -35.11
N LEU A 71 9.02 7.48 -33.86
CA LEU A 71 10.42 7.46 -33.45
C LEU A 71 11.16 6.24 -33.99
N HIS A 72 10.50 5.09 -34.03
CA HIS A 72 11.04 3.85 -34.59
C HIS A 72 11.33 4.00 -36.10
N ARG A 73 10.42 4.57 -36.89
CA ARG A 73 10.69 4.91 -38.30
C ARG A 73 11.84 5.90 -38.47
N LYS A 74 11.95 6.89 -37.58
CA LYS A 74 13.03 7.90 -37.60
C LYS A 74 14.39 7.27 -37.25
N GLN A 75 14.41 6.29 -36.36
CA GLN A 75 15.58 5.48 -36.04
C GLN A 75 16.04 4.66 -37.25
N LEU A 76 15.13 3.95 -37.91
CA LEU A 76 15.45 3.10 -39.07
C LEU A 76 16.03 3.87 -40.26
N SER A 77 15.70 5.16 -40.38
CA SER A 77 16.24 6.02 -41.45
C SER A 77 17.64 6.56 -41.19
N HIS A 78 18.23 6.33 -40.01
CA HIS A 78 19.55 6.83 -39.64
C HIS A 78 20.47 5.70 -39.12
N PRO A 79 21.63 5.46 -39.75
CA PRO A 79 22.52 4.36 -39.37
C PRO A 79 23.17 4.53 -37.97
N GLY A 80 23.16 5.75 -37.42
CA GLY A 80 23.68 6.04 -36.09
C GLY A 80 22.72 5.74 -34.94
N GLY A 81 21.56 5.14 -35.23
CA GLY A 81 20.56 4.77 -34.24
C GLY A 81 19.82 5.97 -33.64
N LEU A 82 19.05 5.68 -32.58
CA LEU A 82 18.12 6.61 -31.97
C LEU A 82 18.81 7.87 -31.40
N GLY A 83 19.99 7.71 -30.80
CA GLY A 83 20.72 8.80 -30.14
C GLY A 83 21.14 9.94 -31.06
N GLN A 84 21.27 9.70 -32.37
CA GLN A 84 21.60 10.76 -33.35
C GLN A 84 20.37 11.48 -33.90
N VAL A 85 19.19 10.93 -33.64
CA VAL A 85 17.93 11.32 -34.28
C VAL A 85 17.03 12.08 -33.33
N ILE A 86 17.12 11.82 -32.03
CA ILE A 86 16.32 12.47 -30.99
C ILE A 86 16.67 13.96 -30.89
N SER A 87 15.64 14.79 -30.92
CA SER A 87 15.73 16.21 -30.56
C SER A 87 15.29 16.45 -29.12
N LYS A 88 15.55 17.64 -28.57
CA LYS A 88 15.08 18.02 -27.23
C LYS A 88 13.56 17.94 -27.07
N GLN A 89 12.80 18.13 -28.15
CA GLN A 89 11.34 18.07 -28.16
C GLN A 89 10.82 16.63 -28.05
N ASP A 90 11.62 15.65 -28.49
CA ASP A 90 11.26 14.22 -28.44
C ASP A 90 11.53 13.62 -27.04
N VAL A 91 12.18 14.35 -26.12
CA VAL A 91 12.64 13.82 -24.83
C VAL A 91 11.51 13.32 -23.93
N PRO A 92 10.40 14.05 -23.70
CA PRO A 92 9.32 13.54 -22.87
C PRO A 92 8.70 12.26 -23.44
N SER A 93 8.52 12.21 -24.75
CA SER A 93 8.00 11.03 -25.46
C SER A 93 8.92 9.83 -25.30
N ILE A 94 10.23 9.99 -25.52
CA ILE A 94 11.16 8.87 -25.43
C ILE A 94 11.30 8.35 -24.00
N VAL A 95 11.30 9.24 -23.00
CA VAL A 95 11.32 8.82 -21.59
C VAL A 95 10.05 8.02 -21.26
N SER A 96 8.89 8.47 -21.73
CA SER A 96 7.62 7.77 -21.53
C SER A 96 7.63 6.38 -22.16
N ILE A 97 8.10 6.27 -23.42
CA ILE A 97 8.25 4.99 -24.13
C ILE A 97 9.23 4.08 -23.38
N PHE A 98 10.39 4.59 -22.97
CA PHE A 98 11.40 3.81 -22.27
C PHE A 98 10.88 3.28 -20.93
N ALA A 99 10.18 4.11 -20.15
CA ALA A 99 9.55 3.70 -18.91
C ALA A 99 8.48 2.62 -19.14
N ILE A 100 7.59 2.81 -20.12
CA ILE A 100 6.53 1.85 -20.46
C ILE A 100 7.10 0.51 -20.92
N LEU A 101 8.10 0.52 -21.81
CA LEU A 101 8.77 -0.69 -22.28
C LEU A 101 9.48 -1.42 -21.13
N ALA A 102 10.14 -0.67 -20.24
CA ALA A 102 10.82 -1.25 -19.09
C ALA A 102 9.83 -1.87 -18.10
N ILE A 103 8.73 -1.18 -17.78
CA ILE A 103 7.66 -1.70 -16.93
C ILE A 103 7.05 -2.95 -17.56
N GLY A 104 6.65 -2.88 -18.84
CA GLY A 104 6.04 -3.99 -19.55
C GLY A 104 6.93 -5.22 -19.64
N ALA A 105 8.24 -5.04 -19.87
CA ALA A 105 9.21 -6.15 -19.89
C ALA A 105 9.37 -6.79 -18.51
N ASP A 106 9.51 -5.97 -17.46
CA ASP A 106 9.66 -6.44 -16.09
C ASP A 106 8.38 -7.12 -15.57
N GLU A 107 7.19 -6.64 -15.95
CA GLU A 107 5.89 -7.26 -15.65
C GLU A 107 5.73 -8.60 -16.38
N ALA A 108 6.02 -8.65 -17.68
CA ALA A 108 5.94 -9.89 -18.46
C ALA A 108 6.91 -10.98 -17.95
N ALA A 109 8.05 -10.57 -17.39
CA ALA A 109 9.05 -11.47 -16.81
C ALA A 109 8.85 -11.77 -15.31
N GLY A 110 7.90 -11.11 -14.63
CA GLY A 110 7.73 -11.18 -13.16
C GLY A 110 9.01 -10.81 -12.37
N SER A 111 9.93 -10.07 -12.97
CA SER A 111 11.27 -9.83 -12.43
C SER A 111 11.96 -8.62 -13.07
N ALA A 112 13.05 -8.14 -12.47
CA ALA A 112 13.86 -7.11 -13.12
C ALA A 112 14.61 -7.70 -14.32
N THR A 113 14.39 -7.14 -15.49
CA THR A 113 15.08 -7.52 -16.74
C THR A 113 16.24 -6.58 -16.99
N GLU A 114 17.31 -7.10 -17.63
CA GLU A 114 18.42 -6.27 -18.10
C GLU A 114 17.95 -5.25 -19.15
N PHE A 115 17.03 -5.68 -20.03
CA PHE A 115 16.33 -4.82 -20.98
C PHE A 115 15.70 -3.62 -20.26
N GLY A 116 14.79 -3.83 -19.32
CA GLY A 116 14.13 -2.75 -18.59
C GLY A 116 15.10 -1.87 -17.79
N SER A 117 16.15 -2.46 -17.20
CA SER A 117 17.17 -1.71 -16.47
C SER A 117 17.94 -0.74 -17.39
N SER A 118 18.33 -1.19 -18.60
CA SER A 118 19.04 -0.33 -19.56
C SER A 118 18.19 0.85 -20.05
N TYR A 119 16.89 0.64 -20.28
CA TYR A 119 15.96 1.69 -20.72
C TYR A 119 15.66 2.69 -19.61
N ILE A 120 15.47 2.25 -18.36
CA ILE A 120 15.31 3.16 -17.22
C ILE A 120 16.57 3.99 -17.00
N GLN A 121 17.76 3.40 -17.11
CA GLN A 121 19.02 4.13 -16.97
C GLN A 121 19.14 5.23 -18.03
N ALA A 122 18.80 4.93 -19.28
CA ALA A 122 18.77 5.92 -20.36
C ALA A 122 17.69 6.99 -20.11
N ALA A 123 16.48 6.59 -19.71
CA ALA A 123 15.39 7.51 -19.40
C ALA A 123 15.75 8.47 -18.26
N TYR A 124 16.34 7.96 -17.18
CA TYR A 124 16.76 8.75 -16.04
C TYR A 124 17.88 9.73 -16.39
N SER A 125 18.80 9.36 -17.29
CA SER A 125 19.83 10.29 -17.77
C SER A 125 19.25 11.54 -18.46
N LEU A 126 18.02 11.48 -18.97
CA LEU A 126 17.31 12.57 -19.62
C LEU A 126 16.49 13.42 -18.64
N TYR A 127 16.50 13.12 -17.34
CA TYR A 127 15.73 13.83 -16.31
C TYR A 127 15.89 15.36 -16.37
N GLY A 128 17.12 15.85 -16.54
CA GLY A 128 17.39 17.30 -16.61
C GLY A 128 16.65 18.01 -17.74
N HIS A 129 16.39 17.33 -18.87
CA HIS A 129 15.61 17.87 -19.97
C HIS A 129 14.12 17.99 -19.65
N LEU A 130 13.56 17.06 -18.86
CA LEU A 130 12.16 17.10 -18.43
C LEU A 130 11.91 18.30 -17.51
N VAL A 131 12.83 18.52 -16.57
CA VAL A 131 12.77 19.66 -15.64
C VAL A 131 12.96 20.99 -16.37
N ALA A 132 13.85 21.03 -17.36
CA ALA A 132 14.08 22.22 -18.17
C ALA A 132 12.89 22.59 -19.08
N ASN A 133 11.97 21.66 -19.36
CA ASN A 133 10.79 21.87 -20.21
C ASN A 133 9.51 21.46 -19.45
N PRO A 134 9.01 22.31 -18.52
CA PRO A 134 7.97 21.95 -17.56
C PRO A 134 6.56 21.96 -18.18
N TYR A 135 6.29 21.02 -19.09
CA TYR A 135 4.98 20.84 -19.75
C TYR A 135 4.29 19.56 -19.30
N LEU A 136 3.02 19.38 -19.71
CA LEU A 136 2.23 18.18 -19.41
C LEU A 136 2.99 16.89 -19.75
N SER A 137 3.62 16.83 -20.93
CA SER A 137 4.40 15.66 -21.37
C SER A 137 5.57 15.33 -20.43
N SER A 138 6.21 16.34 -19.84
CA SER A 138 7.26 16.13 -18.84
C SER A 138 6.70 15.60 -17.52
N VAL A 139 5.51 16.02 -17.10
CA VAL A 139 4.82 15.45 -15.93
C VAL A 139 4.50 13.97 -16.17
N GLN A 140 3.94 13.63 -17.33
CA GLN A 140 3.64 12.25 -17.73
C GLN A 140 4.91 11.38 -17.71
N ALA A 141 5.98 11.86 -18.33
CA ALA A 141 7.28 11.18 -18.38
C ALA A 141 7.89 10.98 -16.99
N LEU A 142 7.86 12.00 -16.13
CA LEU A 142 8.37 11.91 -14.75
C LEU A 142 7.58 10.91 -13.91
N MET A 143 6.25 10.87 -14.05
CA MET A 143 5.41 9.92 -13.33
C MET A 143 5.67 8.47 -13.77
N LEU A 144 5.74 8.22 -15.08
CA LEU A 144 6.06 6.88 -15.62
C LEU A 144 7.46 6.42 -15.19
N LEU A 145 8.46 7.30 -15.29
CA LEU A 145 9.83 6.99 -14.87
C LEU A 145 9.93 6.74 -13.36
N GLY A 146 9.28 7.58 -12.54
CA GLY A 146 9.24 7.42 -11.09
C GLY A 146 8.59 6.09 -10.70
N PHE A 147 7.49 5.72 -11.34
CA PHE A 147 6.83 4.44 -11.11
C PHE A 147 7.68 3.24 -11.55
N ALA A 148 8.38 3.35 -12.68
CA ALA A 148 9.33 2.31 -13.14
C ALA A 148 10.48 2.11 -12.14
N LEU A 149 11.01 3.18 -11.54
CA LEU A 149 12.02 3.13 -10.49
C LEU A 149 11.51 2.47 -9.20
N ARG A 150 10.27 2.76 -8.81
CA ARG A 150 9.63 2.10 -7.66
C ARG A 150 9.56 0.58 -7.83
N GLY A 151 9.24 0.09 -9.02
CA GLY A 151 9.28 -1.35 -9.32
C GLY A 151 10.67 -1.99 -9.22
N LYS A 152 11.74 -1.20 -9.20
CA LYS A 152 13.12 -1.64 -8.94
C LYS A 152 13.59 -1.32 -7.52
N SER A 153 12.65 -1.11 -6.59
CA SER A 153 12.91 -0.78 -5.18
C SER A 153 13.74 0.50 -4.99
N LYS A 154 13.57 1.47 -5.90
CA LYS A 154 14.16 2.81 -5.83
C LYS A 154 13.11 3.83 -5.40
N ASP A 155 12.42 3.57 -4.30
CA ASP A 155 11.36 4.43 -3.76
C ASP A 155 11.87 5.85 -3.46
N GLY A 156 13.12 6.01 -3.02
CA GLY A 156 13.69 7.34 -2.79
C GLY A 156 13.71 8.19 -4.05
N GLN A 157 14.04 7.57 -5.18
CA GLN A 157 14.03 8.20 -6.49
C GLN A 157 12.63 8.44 -7.03
N CYS A 158 11.73 7.47 -6.86
CA CYS A 158 10.32 7.65 -7.19
C CYS A 158 9.73 8.88 -6.48
N TRP A 159 10.09 9.10 -5.21
CA TRP A 159 9.63 10.24 -4.41
C TRP A 159 10.14 11.56 -4.98
N GLN A 160 11.42 11.64 -5.33
CA GLN A 160 12.00 12.85 -5.93
C GLN A 160 11.35 13.19 -7.27
N LEU A 161 11.13 12.19 -8.13
CA LEU A 161 10.50 12.39 -9.44
C LEU A 161 9.03 12.79 -9.30
N THR A 162 8.30 12.16 -8.37
CA THR A 162 6.90 12.51 -8.07
C THR A 162 6.79 13.93 -7.55
N GLY A 163 7.63 14.34 -6.58
CA GLY A 163 7.65 15.71 -6.08
C GLY A 163 7.97 16.73 -7.18
N GLN A 164 8.87 16.40 -8.12
CA GLN A 164 9.14 17.25 -9.27
C GLN A 164 7.95 17.32 -10.24
N ALA A 165 7.28 16.19 -10.49
CA ALA A 165 6.07 16.12 -11.31
C ALA A 165 4.94 16.97 -10.70
N VAL A 166 4.71 16.86 -9.39
CA VAL A 166 3.75 17.67 -8.61
C VAL A 166 4.05 19.16 -8.76
N ARG A 167 5.32 19.58 -8.58
CA ARG A 167 5.70 21.00 -8.75
C ARG A 167 5.43 21.52 -10.15
N ILE A 168 5.76 20.75 -11.19
CA ILE A 168 5.48 21.13 -12.58
C ILE A 168 3.98 21.17 -12.83
N ALA A 169 3.22 20.15 -12.38
CA ALA A 169 1.77 20.08 -12.50
C ALA A 169 1.07 21.27 -11.83
N HIS A 170 1.58 21.70 -10.66
CA HIS A 170 1.13 22.94 -10.03
C HIS A 170 1.41 24.16 -10.91
N SER A 171 2.63 24.30 -11.41
CA SER A 171 3.04 25.47 -12.20
C SER A 171 2.22 25.65 -13.49
N ILE A 172 1.77 24.55 -14.11
CA ILE A 172 0.94 24.58 -15.32
C ILE A 172 -0.57 24.49 -15.02
N GLY A 173 -0.97 24.42 -13.75
CA GLY A 173 -2.36 24.53 -13.33
C GLY A 173 -3.19 23.24 -13.34
N LEU A 174 -2.60 22.04 -13.39
CA LEU A 174 -3.36 20.77 -13.45
C LEU A 174 -4.21 20.50 -12.18
N HIS A 175 -3.86 21.14 -11.06
CA HIS A 175 -4.57 21.07 -9.78
C HIS A 175 -5.90 21.85 -9.76
N ARG A 176 -6.20 22.61 -10.81
CA ARG A 176 -7.43 23.41 -10.91
C ARG A 176 -8.37 22.79 -11.91
N HIS A 177 -9.64 22.73 -11.55
CA HIS A 177 -10.66 22.37 -12.53
C HIS A 177 -10.87 23.53 -13.51
N ILE A 178 -10.45 23.34 -14.76
CA ILE A 178 -10.72 24.30 -15.84
C ILE A 178 -11.98 23.85 -16.56
N SER A 179 -13.14 24.38 -16.14
CA SER A 179 -14.39 24.20 -16.88
C SER A 179 -14.22 24.73 -18.31
N SER A 180 -14.40 23.88 -19.32
CA SER A 180 -14.21 24.21 -20.74
C SER A 180 -15.10 25.35 -21.29
N ARG A 181 -15.96 25.95 -20.45
CA ARG A 181 -16.82 27.10 -20.79
C ARG A 181 -16.09 28.44 -20.84
N SER A 182 -14.82 28.51 -20.46
CA SER A 182 -14.06 29.77 -20.36
C SER A 182 -12.74 29.78 -21.14
N ARG A 183 -12.66 29.11 -22.30
CA ARG A 183 -11.72 29.56 -23.34
C ARG A 183 -12.44 30.65 -24.14
N PRO A 184 -12.10 31.95 -24.01
CA PRO A 184 -12.53 32.91 -25.01
C PRO A 184 -11.92 32.42 -26.32
N LEU A 185 -12.76 32.13 -27.30
CA LEU A 185 -12.33 31.95 -28.68
C LEU A 185 -11.77 33.29 -29.16
N SER A 186 -10.51 33.57 -28.86
CA SER A 186 -9.75 34.61 -29.54
C SER A 186 -9.51 34.12 -30.95
N LYS A 187 -10.38 34.57 -31.87
CA LYS A 187 -10.12 34.59 -33.31
C LYS A 187 -8.75 35.25 -33.54
N GLY A 188 -7.75 34.47 -33.93
CA GLY A 188 -6.39 34.98 -34.14
C GLY A 188 -5.38 33.88 -34.45
N ASN A 189 -5.49 33.30 -35.64
CA ASN A 189 -4.45 32.70 -36.48
C ASN A 189 -3.12 32.33 -35.79
N SER A 190 -3.00 31.10 -35.29
CA SER A 190 -1.74 30.35 -35.27
C SER A 190 -2.04 28.85 -35.12
N GLU A 191 -1.75 28.09 -36.16
CA GLU A 191 -1.88 26.64 -36.21
C GLU A 191 -0.78 26.00 -35.35
N THR A 192 -1.07 25.70 -34.09
CA THR A 192 -0.28 24.77 -33.27
C THR A 192 -1.19 23.94 -32.37
N PHE A 193 -1.33 22.66 -32.73
CA PHE A 193 -1.79 21.52 -31.92
C PHE A 193 -2.84 21.79 -30.82
N THR A 194 -4.10 21.79 -31.22
CA THR A 194 -5.22 21.46 -30.34
C THR A 194 -5.61 20.01 -30.56
N SER A 195 -4.97 19.09 -29.83
CA SER A 195 -5.45 17.73 -29.63
C SER A 195 -6.56 17.73 -28.58
N GLY A 196 -7.67 17.04 -28.88
CA GLY A 196 -8.74 16.73 -27.94
C GLY A 196 -10.03 17.48 -28.21
N GLN A 197 -10.86 16.93 -29.11
CA GLN A 197 -12.27 17.28 -29.15
C GLN A 197 -12.90 17.06 -27.77
N LEU A 198 -13.76 18.02 -27.42
CA LEU A 198 -14.61 18.08 -26.25
C LEU A 198 -15.58 16.89 -26.22
N ASN A 199 -15.26 15.84 -25.47
CA ASN A 199 -16.27 14.96 -24.89
C ASN A 199 -16.31 15.24 -23.40
N SER A 200 -17.39 15.86 -22.91
CA SER A 200 -17.70 15.95 -21.47
C SER A 200 -18.22 14.61 -20.94
N GLU A 201 -17.55 13.51 -21.32
CA GLU A 201 -18.02 12.14 -21.07
C GLU A 201 -16.93 11.27 -20.40
N HIS A 202 -15.71 11.79 -20.24
CA HIS A 202 -14.59 11.10 -19.59
C HIS A 202 -13.70 12.07 -18.81
N LEU A 203 -13.12 11.59 -17.69
CA LEU A 203 -12.11 12.31 -16.91
C LEU A 203 -10.98 12.79 -17.82
N SER A 204 -10.74 14.11 -17.86
CA SER A 204 -9.74 14.69 -18.77
C SER A 204 -8.34 14.14 -18.50
N LEU A 205 -7.47 14.17 -19.52
CA LEU A 205 -6.08 13.73 -19.38
C LEU A 205 -5.36 14.51 -18.28
N GLU A 206 -5.59 15.82 -18.19
CA GLU A 206 -5.03 16.69 -17.15
C GLU A 206 -5.45 16.25 -15.75
N ALA A 207 -6.73 15.91 -15.57
CA ALA A 207 -7.24 15.44 -14.29
C ALA A 207 -6.68 14.04 -13.95
N ARG A 208 -6.57 13.13 -14.93
CA ARG A 208 -5.90 11.83 -14.75
C ARG A 208 -4.44 11.98 -14.32
N VAL A 209 -3.69 12.87 -14.98
CA VAL A 209 -2.29 13.15 -14.64
C VAL A 209 -2.19 13.74 -13.23
N TRP A 210 -3.00 14.74 -12.90
CA TRP A 210 -3.02 15.35 -11.58
C TRP A 210 -3.31 14.33 -10.48
N TRP A 211 -4.39 13.56 -10.62
CA TRP A 211 -4.79 12.58 -9.60
C TRP A 211 -3.83 11.39 -9.50
N SER A 212 -3.11 11.06 -10.58
CA SER A 212 -2.01 10.09 -10.53
C SER A 212 -0.83 10.60 -9.70
N CYS A 213 -0.42 11.87 -9.90
CA CYS A 213 0.58 12.51 -9.06
C CYS A 213 0.16 12.52 -7.60
N TYR A 214 -1.09 12.94 -7.33
CA TYR A 214 -1.66 12.99 -5.99
C TYR A 214 -1.62 11.63 -5.29
N ALA A 215 -2.11 10.58 -5.95
CA ALA A 215 -2.25 9.27 -5.32
C ALA A 215 -0.89 8.63 -5.01
N ILE A 216 0.11 8.75 -5.89
CA ILE A 216 1.47 8.25 -5.62
C ILE A 216 2.14 9.06 -4.49
N GLU A 217 2.02 10.38 -4.51
CA GLU A 217 2.58 11.23 -3.45
C GLU A 217 2.00 10.85 -2.07
N ARG A 218 0.68 10.66 -1.97
CA ARG A 218 -0.02 10.25 -0.73
C ARG A 218 0.34 8.83 -0.28
N LEU A 219 0.50 7.90 -1.23
CA LEU A 219 0.99 6.55 -0.97
C LEU A 219 2.37 6.60 -0.29
N MET A 220 3.30 7.37 -0.87
CA MET A 220 4.67 7.47 -0.37
C MET A 220 4.73 8.20 0.97
N GLU A 221 3.91 9.23 1.17
CA GLU A 221 3.79 9.92 2.47
C GLU A 221 3.35 8.95 3.57
N LEU A 222 2.34 8.11 3.33
CA LEU A 222 1.89 7.14 4.33
C LEU A 222 2.96 6.06 4.61
N GLU A 223 3.57 5.51 3.55
CA GLU A 223 4.54 4.41 3.64
C GLU A 223 5.85 4.82 4.30
N THR A 224 6.36 6.01 3.97
CA THR A 224 7.69 6.46 4.39
C THR A 224 7.65 7.49 5.51
N GLY A 225 6.49 8.08 5.77
CA GLY A 225 6.31 9.23 6.66
C GLY A 225 6.83 10.55 6.08
N ARG A 226 7.47 10.55 4.89
CA ARG A 226 8.03 11.78 4.31
C ARG A 226 6.96 12.86 4.16
N PRO A 227 7.29 14.12 4.48
CA PRO A 227 6.34 15.20 4.32
C PRO A 227 5.99 15.35 2.85
N SER A 228 4.70 15.36 2.55
CA SER A 228 4.26 15.59 1.18
C SER A 228 4.28 17.07 0.77
N ALA A 229 4.56 17.30 -0.50
CA ALA A 229 4.54 18.60 -1.16
C ALA A 229 3.13 19.15 -1.47
N LEU A 230 2.07 18.36 -1.30
CA LEU A 230 0.70 18.82 -1.61
C LEU A 230 0.08 19.58 -0.44
N THR A 231 -0.63 20.65 -0.79
CA THR A 231 -1.45 21.48 0.10
C THR A 231 -2.91 21.37 -0.33
N GLU A 232 -3.76 20.73 0.48
CA GLU A 232 -5.16 20.45 0.13
C GLU A 232 -5.96 21.73 -0.20
N GLN A 233 -5.65 22.84 0.46
CA GLN A 233 -6.33 24.13 0.24
C GLN A 233 -6.05 24.75 -1.14
N GLU A 234 -5.04 24.26 -1.85
CA GLU A 234 -4.66 24.75 -3.17
C GLU A 234 -5.31 23.92 -4.29
N ILE A 235 -6.05 22.85 -3.97
CA ILE A 235 -6.60 21.91 -4.95
C ILE A 235 -8.07 22.26 -5.25
N ASP A 236 -8.32 22.74 -6.46
CA ASP A 236 -9.66 23.07 -6.96
C ASP A 236 -10.15 22.07 -8.05
N GLN A 237 -9.50 20.91 -8.15
CA GLN A 237 -9.84 19.87 -9.14
C GLN A 237 -11.11 19.09 -8.74
N ILE A 238 -11.79 18.44 -9.70
CA ILE A 238 -12.95 17.57 -9.42
C ILE A 238 -12.55 16.49 -8.40
N ASP A 239 -13.22 16.51 -7.26
CA ASP A 239 -13.03 15.54 -6.19
C ASP A 239 -13.57 14.15 -6.59
N LEU A 240 -12.64 13.20 -6.75
CA LEU A 240 -12.95 11.83 -7.14
C LEU A 240 -13.41 10.94 -5.97
N SER A 241 -13.38 11.40 -4.72
CA SER A 241 -13.83 10.61 -3.57
C SER A 241 -15.34 10.46 -3.48
N HIS A 242 -16.08 11.33 -4.16
CA HIS A 242 -17.54 11.34 -4.14
C HIS A 242 -18.10 10.89 -5.50
N PRO A 243 -18.75 9.71 -5.58
CA PRO A 243 -19.29 9.19 -6.84
C PRO A 243 -20.24 10.15 -7.55
N GLN A 244 -20.91 11.04 -6.81
CA GLN A 244 -21.80 12.07 -7.36
C GLN A 244 -21.09 13.17 -8.17
N HIS A 245 -19.77 13.35 -7.97
CA HIS A 245 -18.94 14.29 -8.73
C HIS A 245 -18.28 13.62 -9.94
N VAL A 246 -18.42 12.30 -10.06
CA VAL A 246 -17.85 11.48 -11.13
C VAL A 246 -18.98 11.07 -12.06
N GLU A 247 -18.79 11.24 -13.37
CA GLU A 247 -19.80 10.86 -14.36
C GLU A 247 -20.02 9.34 -14.35
N ALA A 248 -21.27 8.90 -14.53
CA ALA A 248 -21.68 7.51 -14.39
C ALA A 248 -20.93 6.54 -15.33
N ASP A 249 -20.40 7.02 -16.45
CA ASP A 249 -19.65 6.20 -17.40
C ASP A 249 -18.17 6.05 -17.04
N CYS A 250 -17.60 6.98 -16.26
CA CYS A 250 -16.28 6.78 -15.65
C CYS A 250 -16.30 5.65 -14.59
N LEU A 251 -17.48 5.32 -14.07
CA LEU A 251 -17.72 4.21 -13.15
C LEU A 251 -17.90 2.86 -13.87
N LYS A 252 -17.86 2.84 -15.21
CA LYS A 252 -18.04 1.65 -16.06
C LYS A 252 -16.81 1.43 -16.93
N GLY A 253 -15.67 1.08 -16.33
CA GLY A 253 -14.44 0.80 -17.07
C GLY A 253 -13.18 0.73 -16.19
N PRO A 254 -11.98 0.61 -16.80
CA PRO A 254 -10.72 0.52 -16.06
C PRO A 254 -10.43 1.77 -15.21
N LEU A 255 -10.99 2.93 -15.59
CA LEU A 255 -10.90 4.17 -14.80
C LEU A 255 -11.68 4.12 -13.48
N HIS A 256 -12.63 3.19 -13.31
CA HIS A 256 -13.29 3.01 -12.02
C HIS A 256 -12.28 2.58 -10.93
N LEU A 257 -11.33 1.71 -11.29
CA LEU A 257 -10.25 1.28 -10.38
C LEU A 257 -9.34 2.47 -10.01
N PHE A 258 -9.08 3.36 -10.95
CA PHE A 258 -8.37 4.61 -10.69
C PHE A 258 -9.11 5.51 -9.70
N VAL A 259 -10.43 5.66 -9.85
CA VAL A 259 -11.25 6.46 -8.91
C VAL A 259 -11.25 5.85 -7.51
N LEU A 260 -11.38 4.53 -7.40
CA LEU A 260 -11.27 3.82 -6.11
C LEU A 260 -9.87 4.00 -5.49
N TRP A 261 -8.83 3.97 -6.31
CA TRP A 261 -7.45 4.19 -5.86
C TRP A 261 -7.23 5.61 -5.33
N VAL A 262 -7.63 6.63 -6.09
CA VAL A 262 -7.48 8.04 -5.71
C VAL A 262 -8.28 8.34 -4.45
N SER A 263 -9.52 7.86 -4.34
CA SER A 263 -10.35 8.05 -3.15
C SER A 263 -9.74 7.41 -1.90
N LEU A 264 -9.12 6.22 -2.01
CA LEU A 264 -8.38 5.63 -0.90
C LEU A 264 -7.13 6.47 -0.55
N ALA A 265 -6.39 6.93 -1.56
CA ALA A 265 -5.19 7.74 -1.36
C ALA A 265 -5.49 9.08 -0.66
N MET A 266 -6.67 9.68 -0.90
CA MET A 266 -7.13 10.86 -0.15
C MET A 266 -7.32 10.55 1.34
N ILE A 267 -7.93 9.42 1.68
CA ILE A 267 -8.08 8.97 3.07
C ILE A 267 -6.70 8.71 3.70
N MET A 268 -5.79 8.06 2.95
CA MET A 268 -4.40 7.83 3.38
C MET A 268 -3.66 9.15 3.66
N GLY A 269 -3.92 10.20 2.87
CA GLY A 269 -3.42 11.56 3.10
C GLY A 269 -3.91 12.15 4.42
N GLN A 270 -5.22 12.06 4.69
CA GLN A 270 -5.80 12.53 5.95
C GLN A 270 -5.25 11.76 7.16
N ILE A 271 -5.04 10.45 7.03
CA ILE A 271 -4.38 9.64 8.05
C ILE A 271 -2.95 10.16 8.27
N SER A 272 -2.18 10.37 7.21
CA SER A 272 -0.80 10.85 7.32
C SER A 272 -0.70 12.23 7.97
N GLU A 273 -1.58 13.17 7.61
CA GLU A 273 -1.63 14.50 8.24
C GLU A 273 -1.94 14.40 9.75
N HIS A 274 -2.88 13.52 10.10
CA HIS A 274 -3.26 13.26 11.49
C HIS A 274 -2.12 12.62 12.31
N LEU A 275 -1.38 11.69 11.71
CA LEU A 275 -0.28 10.97 12.38
C LEU A 275 1.02 11.79 12.45
N TYR A 276 1.44 12.42 11.34
CA TYR A 276 2.81 12.93 11.18
C TYR A 276 2.92 14.46 11.27
N ARG A 277 1.88 15.23 10.92
CA ARG A 277 1.98 16.70 10.84
C ARG A 277 1.42 17.42 12.06
N LYS A 278 0.33 16.92 12.64
CA LYS A 278 -0.34 17.59 13.77
C LYS A 278 0.31 17.20 15.09
N ARG A 279 0.91 18.17 15.78
CA ARG A 279 1.27 18.03 17.20
C ARG A 279 -0.01 18.09 18.02
N ILE A 280 -0.53 16.92 18.38
CA ILE A 280 -1.79 16.82 19.11
C ILE A 280 -1.54 17.17 20.58
N ALA A 281 -2.38 18.07 21.10
CA ALA A 281 -2.31 18.52 22.48
C ALA A 281 -3.06 17.59 23.45
N ASP A 282 -4.14 16.92 22.98
CA ASP A 282 -5.04 16.13 23.82
C ASP A 282 -5.34 14.74 23.23
N SER A 283 -5.23 13.69 24.07
CA SER A 283 -5.54 12.30 23.70
C SER A 283 -6.97 12.07 23.20
N TRP A 284 -7.95 12.87 23.65
CA TRP A 284 -9.33 12.70 23.18
C TRP A 284 -9.51 13.15 21.72
N GLN A 285 -8.85 14.24 21.30
CA GLN A 285 -8.93 14.74 19.92
C GLN A 285 -8.31 13.72 18.98
N LEU A 286 -7.19 13.14 19.42
CA LEU A 286 -6.50 12.08 18.74
C LEU A 286 -7.44 10.89 18.43
N LEU A 287 -8.07 10.36 19.47
CA LEU A 287 -8.95 9.20 19.36
C LEU A 287 -10.25 9.52 18.61
N TYR A 288 -10.77 10.75 18.74
CA TYR A 288 -11.93 11.20 17.99
C TYR A 288 -11.65 11.23 16.48
N GLU A 289 -10.53 11.84 16.06
CA GLU A 289 -10.12 11.88 14.66
C GLU A 289 -9.80 10.47 14.13
N THR A 290 -9.18 9.61 14.95
CA THR A 290 -8.98 8.19 14.61
C THR A 290 -10.32 7.51 14.29
N GLY A 291 -11.36 7.76 15.10
CA GLY A 291 -12.70 7.21 14.88
C GLY A 291 -13.41 7.78 13.66
N ARG A 292 -13.18 9.05 13.33
CA ARG A 292 -13.70 9.68 12.11
C ARG A 292 -13.05 9.08 10.85
N LEU A 293 -11.72 8.92 10.86
CA LEU A 293 -10.98 8.33 9.74
C LEU A 293 -11.34 6.85 9.51
N ASP A 294 -11.60 6.09 10.57
CA ASP A 294 -12.12 4.71 10.44
C ASP A 294 -13.49 4.68 9.75
N GLN A 295 -14.37 5.67 9.99
CA GLN A 295 -15.65 5.74 9.27
C GLN A 295 -15.45 5.99 7.79
N LEU A 296 -14.54 6.89 7.42
CA LEU A 296 -14.23 7.13 6.01
C LEU A 296 -13.70 5.87 5.32
N LEU A 297 -12.84 5.09 5.98
CA LEU A 297 -12.38 3.79 5.47
C LEU A 297 -13.54 2.80 5.29
N LEU A 298 -14.48 2.73 6.23
CA LEU A 298 -15.65 1.86 6.12
C LEU A 298 -16.61 2.30 5.02
N GLU A 299 -16.79 3.61 4.84
CA GLU A 299 -17.60 4.19 3.78
C GLU A 299 -16.99 3.90 2.41
N TRP A 300 -15.67 4.03 2.28
CA TRP A 300 -14.95 3.64 1.08
C TRP A 300 -15.16 2.16 0.76
N VAL A 301 -15.07 1.24 1.73
CA VAL A 301 -15.33 -0.20 1.46
C VAL A 301 -16.76 -0.44 0.93
N LYS A 302 -17.74 0.39 1.27
CA LYS A 302 -19.11 0.27 0.74
C LYS A 302 -19.22 0.71 -0.72
N THR A 303 -18.33 1.57 -1.22
CA THR A 303 -18.31 2.00 -2.62
C THR A 303 -17.61 0.97 -3.53
N VAL A 304 -16.78 0.10 -2.95
CA VAL A 304 -16.06 -0.94 -3.69
C VAL A 304 -17.03 -2.07 -4.13
N PRO A 305 -17.02 -2.50 -5.40
CA PRO A 305 -17.81 -3.64 -5.89
C PRO A 305 -17.44 -4.96 -5.20
N GLU A 306 -18.42 -5.83 -4.95
CA GLU A 306 -18.23 -7.08 -4.17
C GLU A 306 -17.03 -7.93 -4.63
N GLY A 307 -16.85 -8.12 -5.94
CA GLY A 307 -15.78 -8.95 -6.49
C GLY A 307 -14.35 -8.44 -6.28
N ILE A 308 -14.18 -7.18 -5.83
CA ILE A 308 -12.87 -6.59 -5.54
C ILE A 308 -12.78 -5.98 -4.13
N LYS A 309 -13.74 -6.30 -3.25
CA LYS A 309 -13.73 -5.81 -1.87
C LYS A 309 -12.60 -6.42 -1.04
N PRO A 310 -11.96 -5.63 -0.16
CA PRO A 310 -10.99 -6.17 0.79
C PRO A 310 -11.60 -7.29 1.65
N GLY A 311 -10.91 -8.43 1.72
CA GLY A 311 -11.31 -9.56 2.56
C GLY A 311 -12.18 -10.62 1.89
N HIS A 312 -12.58 -10.44 0.62
CA HIS A 312 -12.99 -11.57 -0.20
C HIS A 312 -11.72 -12.34 -0.59
N GLU A 313 -11.70 -13.65 -0.32
CA GLU A 313 -10.65 -14.53 -0.84
C GLU A 313 -10.61 -14.34 -2.37
N LEU A 314 -9.44 -14.40 -3.00
CA LEU A 314 -9.26 -14.23 -4.47
C LEU A 314 -9.91 -15.37 -5.29
N VAL A 315 -10.95 -16.01 -4.76
CA VAL A 315 -11.68 -17.18 -5.26
C VAL A 315 -12.61 -16.75 -6.40
N HIS A 316 -12.01 -16.52 -7.56
CA HIS A 316 -12.62 -16.86 -8.84
C HIS A 316 -11.62 -17.68 -9.63
N LEU A 317 -11.49 -18.96 -9.22
CA LEU A 317 -10.94 -20.04 -10.03
C LEU A 317 -12.08 -21.02 -10.29
N ALA A 318 -12.96 -20.66 -11.23
CA ALA A 318 -13.74 -21.63 -11.96
C ALA A 318 -13.35 -21.45 -13.44
N PRO A 319 -12.60 -22.39 -14.05
CA PRO A 319 -12.22 -22.31 -15.46
C PRO A 319 -13.41 -22.44 -16.44
N ASP A 320 -14.64 -22.62 -15.93
CA ASP A 320 -15.83 -22.97 -16.73
C ASP A 320 -16.88 -21.83 -16.81
N ALA A 321 -16.57 -20.61 -16.35
CA ALA A 321 -17.46 -19.46 -16.56
C ALA A 321 -17.10 -18.78 -17.90
N GLU A 322 -17.80 -19.17 -18.96
CA GLU A 322 -17.61 -18.80 -20.39
C GLU A 322 -17.64 -17.28 -20.71
N ASP A 323 -17.65 -16.37 -19.72
CA ASP A 323 -17.71 -14.91 -19.90
C ASP A 323 -16.61 -14.11 -19.14
N THR A 324 -15.53 -14.74 -18.66
CA THR A 324 -14.67 -14.13 -17.60
C THR A 324 -13.21 -13.82 -17.98
N GLU A 325 -12.86 -13.54 -19.24
CA GLU A 325 -11.49 -13.06 -19.56
C GLU A 325 -11.18 -11.70 -18.90
N SER A 326 -12.19 -10.83 -18.71
CA SER A 326 -12.03 -9.50 -18.11
C SER A 326 -11.88 -9.50 -16.58
N GLY A 327 -12.39 -10.54 -15.90
CA GLY A 327 -12.37 -10.66 -14.43
C GLY A 327 -11.02 -11.11 -13.88
N HIS A 328 -10.31 -11.99 -14.60
CA HIS A 328 -8.94 -12.38 -14.26
C HIS A 328 -7.95 -11.23 -14.47
N GLN A 329 -8.22 -10.36 -15.44
CA GLN A 329 -7.31 -9.31 -15.91
C GLN A 329 -7.04 -8.19 -14.88
N HIS A 330 -7.84 -8.08 -13.82
CA HIS A 330 -7.69 -7.02 -12.80
C HIS A 330 -7.51 -7.53 -11.36
N GLN A 331 -7.28 -8.84 -11.17
CA GLN A 331 -7.13 -9.43 -9.83
C GLN A 331 -5.95 -8.84 -9.05
N HIS A 332 -4.81 -8.59 -9.72
CA HIS A 332 -3.65 -7.96 -9.09
C HIS A 332 -3.93 -6.52 -8.64
N ILE A 333 -4.81 -5.79 -9.34
CA ILE A 333 -5.23 -4.44 -8.96
C ILE A 333 -6.17 -4.50 -7.75
N ALA A 334 -7.11 -5.45 -7.71
CA ALA A 334 -7.96 -5.67 -6.54
C ALA A 334 -7.14 -6.04 -5.28
N ALA A 335 -6.13 -6.89 -5.46
CA ALA A 335 -5.15 -7.21 -4.44
C ALA A 335 -4.37 -5.97 -3.99
N PHE A 336 -3.89 -5.14 -4.92
CA PHE A 336 -3.23 -3.89 -4.60
C PHE A 336 -4.12 -2.98 -3.74
N LEU A 337 -5.37 -2.73 -4.15
CA LEU A 337 -6.32 -1.90 -3.39
C LEU A 337 -6.57 -2.46 -1.98
N SER A 338 -6.69 -3.79 -1.86
CA SER A 338 -6.87 -4.47 -0.57
C SER A 338 -5.66 -4.28 0.35
N LEU A 339 -4.44 -4.44 -0.19
CA LEU A 339 -3.21 -4.22 0.58
C LEU A 339 -3.08 -2.76 1.03
N GLN A 340 -3.44 -1.80 0.18
CA GLN A 340 -3.43 -0.38 0.55
C GLN A 340 -4.49 -0.05 1.62
N TYR A 341 -5.66 -0.69 1.55
CA TYR A 341 -6.68 -0.57 2.60
C TYR A 341 -6.17 -1.10 3.95
N TYR A 342 -5.56 -2.29 3.97
CA TYR A 342 -4.99 -2.85 5.20
C TYR A 342 -3.81 -2.01 5.70
N GLN A 343 -2.99 -1.44 4.83
CA GLN A 343 -1.92 -0.51 5.18
C GLN A 343 -2.49 0.72 5.90
N ALA A 344 -3.53 1.34 5.36
CA ALA A 344 -4.21 2.47 5.97
C ALA A 344 -4.80 2.10 7.33
N GLN A 345 -5.50 0.97 7.43
CA GLN A 345 -6.12 0.50 8.67
C GLN A 345 -5.08 0.18 9.76
N ILE A 346 -3.97 -0.50 9.41
CA ILE A 346 -2.89 -0.76 10.34
C ILE A 346 -2.28 0.55 10.82
N THR A 347 -1.98 1.46 9.89
CA THR A 347 -1.32 2.73 10.19
C THR A 347 -2.18 3.60 11.12
N LEU A 348 -3.50 3.60 10.93
CA LEU A 348 -4.47 4.28 11.78
C LEU A 348 -4.53 3.71 13.21
N PHE A 349 -4.52 2.38 13.37
CA PHE A 349 -4.76 1.73 14.66
C PHE A 349 -3.51 1.27 15.41
N ARG A 350 -2.33 1.23 14.78
CA ARG A 350 -1.10 0.64 15.35
C ARG A 350 -0.64 1.31 16.65
N ALA A 351 -1.01 2.55 16.90
CA ALA A 351 -0.71 3.21 18.18
C ALA A 351 -1.30 2.45 19.39
N SER A 352 -2.46 1.80 19.22
CA SER A 352 -3.10 0.98 20.27
C SER A 352 -2.34 -0.31 20.61
N LEU A 353 -1.44 -0.76 19.71
CA LEU A 353 -0.53 -1.87 19.97
C LEU A 353 0.71 -1.41 20.75
N ALA A 354 1.23 -0.23 20.41
CA ALA A 354 2.37 0.36 21.08
C ALA A 354 2.02 0.78 22.52
N PHE A 355 0.85 1.39 22.72
CA PHE A 355 0.44 1.94 24.02
C PHE A 355 -0.11 0.89 25.00
N PRO A 356 -0.08 1.16 26.32
CA PRO A 356 -0.79 0.39 27.33
C PRO A 356 -2.26 0.17 27.01
N THR A 357 -2.66 -1.10 26.89
CA THR A 357 -4.02 -1.44 26.41
C THR A 357 -5.09 -0.88 27.35
N GLN A 358 -4.86 -0.96 28.66
CA GLN A 358 -5.83 -0.50 29.64
C GLN A 358 -6.02 1.03 29.59
N LYS A 359 -4.92 1.79 29.52
CA LYS A 359 -4.97 3.25 29.45
C LYS A 359 -5.64 3.73 28.16
N TYR A 360 -5.34 3.10 27.02
CA TYR A 360 -6.01 3.40 25.75
C TYR A 360 -7.54 3.27 25.88
N LEU A 361 -7.99 2.18 26.51
CA LEU A 361 -9.42 1.92 26.72
C LEU A 361 -10.05 2.91 27.69
N GLU A 362 -9.35 3.28 28.76
CA GLU A 362 -9.81 4.28 29.72
C GLU A 362 -10.00 5.64 29.08
N GLU A 363 -9.03 6.12 28.30
CA GLU A 363 -9.12 7.38 27.55
C GLU A 363 -10.25 7.37 26.52
N THR A 364 -10.39 6.26 25.78
CA THR A 364 -11.49 6.07 24.80
C THR A 364 -12.85 6.11 25.50
N ARG A 365 -12.97 5.49 26.68
CA ARG A 365 -14.20 5.50 27.47
C ARG A 365 -14.44 6.84 28.13
N ALA A 366 -13.42 7.61 28.51
CA ALA A 366 -13.58 8.84 29.27
C ALA A 366 -14.32 9.94 28.50
N SER A 367 -14.13 10.02 27.17
CA SER A 367 -14.71 11.09 26.35
C SER A 367 -16.13 10.80 25.88
N HIS A 368 -17.06 11.69 26.24
CA HIS A 368 -18.46 11.61 25.77
C HIS A 368 -18.59 11.83 24.25
N ALA A 369 -17.72 12.66 23.67
CA ALA A 369 -17.71 12.91 22.22
C ALA A 369 -17.37 11.62 21.45
N ILE A 370 -16.37 10.87 21.93
CA ILE A 370 -15.95 9.60 21.31
C ILE A 370 -17.07 8.55 21.39
N ARG A 371 -17.79 8.46 22.52
CA ARG A 371 -18.91 7.51 22.70
C ARG A 371 -20.05 7.70 21.70
N ARG A 372 -20.20 8.90 21.13
CA ARG A 372 -21.24 9.23 20.15
C ARG A 372 -20.85 8.88 18.72
N LEU A 373 -19.58 8.59 18.47
CA LEU A 373 -19.12 8.22 17.14
C LEU A 373 -19.66 6.84 16.73
N PRO A 374 -20.13 6.66 15.48
CA PRO A 374 -20.44 5.35 14.93
C PRO A 374 -19.32 4.31 15.11
N SER A 375 -18.05 4.74 15.04
CA SER A 375 -16.87 3.88 15.24
C SER A 375 -16.46 3.66 16.70
N TYR A 376 -17.26 4.06 17.69
CA TYR A 376 -16.90 3.90 19.10
C TYR A 376 -16.51 2.45 19.48
N LEU A 377 -17.30 1.46 19.08
CA LEU A 377 -17.01 0.05 19.37
C LEU A 377 -15.74 -0.43 18.67
N ARG A 378 -15.46 0.09 17.47
CA ARG A 378 -14.25 -0.22 16.71
C ARG A 378 -13.02 0.39 17.35
N LEU A 379 -13.13 1.60 17.89
CA LEU A 379 -12.05 2.23 18.67
C LEU A 379 -11.70 1.39 19.91
N LEU A 380 -12.68 0.84 20.62
CA LEU A 380 -12.40 -0.10 21.73
C LEU A 380 -11.71 -1.39 21.26
N GLN A 381 -11.81 -1.71 19.98
CA GLN A 381 -11.20 -2.88 19.34
C GLN A 381 -9.99 -2.55 18.46
N SER A 382 -9.45 -1.32 18.51
CA SER A 382 -8.35 -0.85 17.64
C SER A 382 -7.19 -1.85 17.57
N GLN A 383 -6.78 -2.40 18.71
CA GLN A 383 -5.69 -3.38 18.76
C GLN A 383 -6.02 -4.65 17.96
N ASN A 384 -7.22 -5.21 18.16
CA ASN A 384 -7.67 -6.41 17.46
C ASN A 384 -7.85 -6.16 15.96
N LEU A 385 -8.36 -4.98 15.58
CA LEU A 385 -8.53 -4.57 14.18
C LEU A 385 -7.18 -4.42 13.48
N SER A 386 -6.18 -3.82 14.14
CA SER A 386 -4.82 -3.70 13.61
C SER A 386 -4.17 -5.07 13.39
N ILE A 387 -4.30 -5.98 14.37
CA ILE A 387 -3.77 -7.36 14.25
C ILE A 387 -4.51 -8.12 13.15
N ALA A 388 -5.84 -8.02 13.07
CA ALA A 388 -6.63 -8.70 12.05
C ALA A 388 -6.25 -8.22 10.64
N ALA A 389 -6.09 -6.91 10.43
CA ALA A 389 -5.63 -6.35 9.18
C ALA A 389 -4.21 -6.85 8.82
N ALA A 390 -3.30 -6.93 9.79
CA ALA A 390 -1.96 -7.49 9.56
C ALA A 390 -1.99 -8.98 9.17
N ARG A 391 -2.88 -9.79 9.76
CA ARG A 391 -3.07 -11.19 9.34
C ARG A 391 -3.59 -11.28 7.91
N SER A 392 -4.62 -10.50 7.57
CA SER A 392 -5.19 -10.49 6.21
C SER A 392 -4.16 -10.04 5.18
N MET A 393 -3.40 -9.00 5.48
CA MET A 393 -2.30 -8.52 4.63
C MET A 393 -1.23 -9.61 4.43
N ALA A 394 -0.76 -10.24 5.52
CA ALA A 394 0.24 -11.31 5.44
C ALA A 394 -0.24 -12.49 4.60
N ARG A 395 -1.47 -12.97 4.81
CA ARG A 395 -2.08 -14.05 4.02
C ARG A 395 -2.18 -13.70 2.56
N GLN A 396 -2.73 -12.53 2.24
CA GLN A 396 -2.90 -12.08 0.87
C GLN A 396 -1.56 -11.94 0.14
N VAL A 397 -0.52 -11.42 0.79
CA VAL A 397 0.82 -11.36 0.18
C VAL A 397 1.37 -12.76 -0.12
N LEU A 398 1.20 -13.72 0.78
CA LEU A 398 1.67 -15.10 0.57
C LEU A 398 0.88 -15.80 -0.53
N GLU A 399 -0.45 -15.62 -0.58
CA GLU A 399 -1.29 -16.12 -1.67
C GLU A 399 -0.84 -15.55 -3.03
N ILE A 400 -0.59 -14.24 -3.11
CA ILE A 400 -0.08 -13.61 -4.33
C ILE A 400 1.30 -14.16 -4.71
N ALA A 401 2.16 -14.45 -3.75
CA ALA A 401 3.49 -15.02 -4.00
C ALA A 401 3.43 -16.44 -4.54
N ASP A 402 2.44 -17.23 -4.13
CA ASP A 402 2.22 -18.61 -4.60
C ASP A 402 1.52 -18.67 -5.97
N HIS A 403 0.78 -17.62 -6.34
CA HIS A 403 0.09 -17.53 -7.63
C HIS A 403 0.96 -16.90 -8.73
N VAL A 404 0.73 -17.31 -9.99
CA VAL A 404 1.45 -16.81 -11.18
C VAL A 404 1.08 -15.35 -11.51
N VAL A 405 -0.01 -14.81 -10.94
CA VAL A 405 -0.48 -13.44 -11.16
C VAL A 405 0.23 -12.48 -10.22
N SER A 406 1.52 -12.23 -10.46
CA SER A 406 2.31 -11.27 -9.69
C SER A 406 2.61 -10.02 -10.53
N SER A 407 1.93 -8.91 -10.24
CA SER A 407 2.35 -7.61 -10.76
C SER A 407 3.50 -7.07 -9.92
N LYS A 408 4.70 -7.13 -10.49
CA LYS A 408 5.94 -6.76 -9.79
C LYS A 408 5.91 -5.31 -9.30
N HIS A 409 5.37 -4.37 -10.09
CA HIS A 409 5.43 -2.95 -9.77
C HIS A 409 4.40 -2.51 -8.72
N LEU A 410 3.31 -3.28 -8.54
CA LEU A 410 2.27 -2.95 -7.55
C LEU A 410 2.61 -3.45 -6.14
N PHE A 411 3.31 -4.57 -6.03
CA PHE A 411 3.57 -5.23 -4.76
C PHE A 411 4.95 -4.88 -4.21
N ALA A 412 4.99 -3.88 -3.32
CA ALA A 412 6.19 -3.50 -2.59
C ALA A 412 6.41 -4.37 -1.34
N PRO A 413 7.66 -4.54 -0.87
CA PRO A 413 7.95 -5.26 0.38
C PRO A 413 7.58 -4.47 1.65
N THR A 414 7.16 -3.20 1.53
CA THR A 414 6.81 -2.33 2.67
C THR A 414 5.60 -2.85 3.44
N GLN A 415 4.54 -3.26 2.74
CA GLN A 415 3.30 -3.80 3.34
C GLN A 415 3.57 -5.10 4.12
N PRO A 416 4.16 -6.16 3.53
CA PRO A 416 4.44 -7.37 4.28
C PRO A 416 5.39 -7.13 5.46
N PHE A 417 6.33 -6.19 5.35
CA PHE A 417 7.19 -5.83 6.47
C PHE A 417 6.38 -5.20 7.62
N LEU A 418 5.44 -4.29 7.33
CA LEU A 418 4.56 -3.70 8.32
C LEU A 418 3.69 -4.78 9.01
N ALA A 419 3.13 -5.71 8.24
CA ALA A 419 2.36 -6.83 8.80
C ALA A 419 3.21 -7.68 9.77
N ALA A 420 4.43 -8.06 9.37
CA ALA A 420 5.33 -8.83 10.21
C ALA A 420 5.69 -8.10 11.52
N VAL A 421 5.93 -6.79 11.46
CA VAL A 421 6.20 -5.97 12.65
C VAL A 421 4.98 -5.92 13.59
N VAL A 422 3.77 -5.72 13.07
CA VAL A 422 2.54 -5.66 13.86
C VAL A 422 2.24 -7.00 14.54
N LEU A 423 2.33 -8.10 13.80
CA LEU A 423 2.17 -9.43 14.36
C LEU A 423 3.26 -9.71 15.40
N GLY A 424 4.51 -9.35 15.13
CA GLY A 424 5.62 -9.49 16.08
C GLY A 424 5.38 -8.72 17.37
N LEU A 425 4.87 -7.48 17.30
CA LEU A 425 4.48 -6.72 18.48
C LEU A 425 3.36 -7.40 19.27
N ASN A 426 2.36 -7.98 18.59
CA ASN A 426 1.32 -8.76 19.26
C ASN A 426 1.88 -10.00 19.97
N VAL A 427 2.80 -10.73 19.33
CA VAL A 427 3.49 -11.89 19.93
C VAL A 427 4.31 -11.47 21.14
N LEU A 428 5.05 -10.37 21.06
CA LEU A 428 5.85 -9.85 22.18
C LEU A 428 4.98 -9.30 23.32
N LYS A 429 3.77 -8.81 23.03
CA LYS A 429 2.86 -8.29 24.05
C LYS A 429 2.03 -9.38 24.71
N ASN A 430 1.61 -10.39 23.96
CA ASN A 430 0.72 -11.45 24.42
C ASN A 430 1.17 -12.88 24.02
N PRO A 431 2.41 -13.28 24.33
CA PRO A 431 3.01 -14.56 23.93
C PRO A 431 2.17 -15.81 24.26
N GLY A 432 1.46 -15.85 25.38
CA GLY A 432 0.61 -16.99 25.77
C GLY A 432 -0.74 -17.15 25.03
N LYS A 433 -1.12 -16.25 24.12
CA LYS A 433 -2.42 -16.34 23.42
C LYS A 433 -2.46 -17.50 22.41
N ARG A 434 -3.65 -18.10 22.24
CA ARG A 434 -3.84 -19.29 21.36
C ARG A 434 -3.45 -19.06 19.90
N MET A 435 -3.71 -17.85 19.38
CA MET A 435 -3.43 -17.50 17.98
C MET A 435 -1.95 -17.23 17.69
N ILE A 436 -1.10 -17.12 18.72
CA ILE A 436 0.32 -16.75 18.55
C ILE A 436 1.06 -17.73 17.64
N ARG A 437 0.75 -19.03 17.70
CA ARG A 437 1.37 -20.01 16.80
C ARG A 437 1.11 -19.71 15.34
N SER A 438 -0.15 -19.39 15.00
CA SER A 438 -0.50 -18.99 13.63
C SER A 438 0.15 -17.66 13.26
N ASP A 439 0.24 -16.71 14.20
CA ASP A 439 0.89 -15.42 13.94
C ASP A 439 2.39 -15.60 13.67
N VAL A 440 3.07 -16.49 14.42
CA VAL A 440 4.48 -16.83 14.22
C VAL A 440 4.71 -17.43 12.82
N GLU A 441 3.89 -18.39 12.39
CA GLU A 441 4.02 -18.97 11.04
C GLU A 441 3.80 -17.92 9.93
N LEU A 442 2.81 -17.02 10.10
CA LEU A 442 2.60 -15.92 9.17
C LEU A 442 3.81 -14.98 9.12
N ILE A 443 4.41 -14.65 10.27
CA ILE A 443 5.63 -13.85 10.33
C ILE A 443 6.77 -14.56 9.60
N VAL A 444 6.94 -15.87 9.79
CA VAL A 444 7.98 -16.65 9.12
C VAL A 444 7.82 -16.56 7.61
N GLY A 445 6.68 -16.98 7.05
CA GLY A 445 6.45 -16.94 5.61
C GLY A 445 6.60 -15.53 5.02
N THR A 446 6.01 -14.53 5.69
CA THR A 446 6.05 -13.13 5.21
C THR A 446 7.48 -12.59 5.16
N THR A 447 8.29 -12.90 6.18
CA THR A 447 9.67 -12.42 6.24
C THR A 447 10.60 -13.17 5.30
N GLU A 448 10.38 -14.46 5.06
CA GLU A 448 11.11 -15.22 4.02
C GLU A 448 10.81 -14.69 2.62
N TYR A 449 9.55 -14.36 2.34
CA TYR A 449 9.16 -13.67 1.10
C TYR A 449 9.90 -12.34 0.91
N ILE A 450 9.95 -11.50 1.95
CA ILE A 450 10.66 -10.20 1.91
C ILE A 450 12.16 -10.42 1.62
N GLU A 451 12.78 -11.41 2.26
CA GLU A 451 14.20 -11.72 2.03
C GLU A 451 14.47 -12.20 0.60
N ALA A 452 13.62 -13.07 0.07
CA ALA A 452 13.71 -13.54 -1.31
C ALA A 452 13.58 -12.36 -2.29
N TYR A 453 12.61 -11.47 -2.05
CA TYR A 453 12.40 -10.26 -2.85
C TYR A 453 13.65 -9.37 -2.85
N TYR A 454 14.15 -8.95 -1.68
CA TYR A 454 15.29 -8.03 -1.60
C TYR A 454 16.58 -8.65 -2.13
N ARG A 455 16.79 -9.96 -1.93
CA ARG A 455 17.93 -10.68 -2.51
C ARG A 455 17.88 -10.67 -4.04
N LYS A 456 16.69 -10.85 -4.63
CA LYS A 456 16.47 -10.76 -6.09
C LYS A 456 16.71 -9.34 -6.63
N MET A 457 16.41 -8.31 -5.84
CA MET A 457 16.65 -6.91 -6.22
C MET A 457 18.10 -6.44 -6.00
N GLY A 458 18.97 -7.27 -5.42
CA GLY A 458 20.38 -6.94 -5.20
C GLY A 458 20.65 -6.07 -3.96
N GLN A 459 19.78 -6.13 -2.96
CA GLN A 459 19.97 -5.43 -1.68
C GLN A 459 21.10 -6.05 -0.84
N SER A 460 21.70 -5.28 0.08
CA SER A 460 22.77 -5.78 0.96
C SER A 460 22.33 -6.95 1.83
N THR A 461 23.22 -7.93 1.99
CA THR A 461 22.98 -9.09 2.84
C THR A 461 22.76 -8.71 4.30
N GLU A 462 23.39 -7.62 4.78
CA GLU A 462 23.19 -7.13 6.14
C GLU A 462 21.79 -6.55 6.35
N PHE A 463 21.22 -5.87 5.35
CA PHE A 463 19.85 -5.39 5.43
C PHE A 463 18.85 -6.55 5.41
N VAL A 464 19.07 -7.56 4.57
CA VAL A 464 18.21 -8.75 4.47
C VAL A 464 18.11 -9.49 5.81
N LYS A 465 19.16 -9.47 6.64
CA LYS A 465 19.16 -10.06 7.99
C LYS A 465 18.17 -9.41 8.97
N VAL A 466 17.58 -8.24 8.66
CA VAL A 466 16.51 -7.64 9.50
C VAL A 466 15.39 -8.65 9.75
N CYS A 467 14.96 -9.33 8.69
CA CYS A 467 13.87 -10.29 8.70
C CYS A 467 14.22 -11.54 9.55
N GLU A 468 15.38 -12.13 9.33
CA GLU A 468 15.92 -13.23 10.14
C GLU A 468 16.02 -12.87 11.63
N ARG A 469 16.56 -11.69 11.95
CA ARG A 469 16.68 -11.23 13.35
C ARG A 469 15.32 -11.02 14.00
N LEU A 470 14.34 -10.50 13.25
CA LEU A 470 12.97 -10.35 13.72
C LEU A 470 12.36 -11.72 14.05
N ARG A 471 12.45 -12.70 13.12
CA ARG A 471 11.97 -14.07 13.35
C ARG A 471 12.60 -14.71 14.57
N THR A 472 13.94 -14.69 14.66
CA THR A 472 14.69 -15.32 15.74
C THR A 472 14.31 -14.74 17.10
N SER A 473 14.24 -13.41 17.19
CA SER A 473 13.85 -12.74 18.44
C SER A 473 12.42 -13.08 18.87
N ILE A 474 11.49 -13.23 17.92
CA ILE A 474 10.10 -13.59 18.21
C ILE A 474 10.01 -15.04 18.69
N LEU A 475 10.74 -15.97 18.06
CA LEU A 475 10.80 -17.37 18.47
C LEU A 475 11.40 -17.53 19.88
N GLU A 476 12.48 -16.81 20.18
CA GLU A 476 13.07 -16.76 21.53
C GLU A 476 12.06 -16.22 22.55
N ALA A 477 11.32 -15.17 22.21
CA ALA A 477 10.31 -14.59 23.10
C ALA A 477 9.16 -15.55 23.43
N VAL A 478 8.77 -16.42 22.50
CA VAL A 478 7.76 -17.46 22.72
C VAL A 478 8.33 -18.62 23.55
N ALA A 479 9.58 -19.00 23.31
CA ALA A 479 10.25 -20.08 24.07
C ALA A 479 10.43 -19.73 25.55
N MET A 480 10.69 -18.46 25.87
CA MET A 480 10.88 -17.99 27.25
C MET A 480 9.64 -18.11 28.15
N GLU A 481 8.42 -18.18 27.60
CA GLU A 481 7.19 -18.30 28.41
C GLU A 481 6.84 -19.73 28.85
N GLY A 482 7.54 -20.75 28.33
CA GLY A 482 7.24 -22.14 28.60
C GLY A 482 5.96 -22.65 27.90
N PRO A 483 5.72 -23.97 27.93
CA PRO A 483 4.59 -24.57 27.23
C PRO A 483 3.24 -24.10 27.80
N SER A 484 2.30 -23.79 26.91
CA SER A 484 0.92 -23.41 27.28
C SER A 484 0.30 -24.47 28.22
N PRO A 485 -0.62 -24.13 29.15
CA PRO A 485 -1.22 -25.08 30.09
C PRO A 485 -1.84 -26.33 29.45
N ILE A 486 -2.19 -26.27 28.16
CA ILE A 486 -2.70 -27.41 27.38
C ILE A 486 -1.59 -28.31 26.84
N GLN A 487 -0.38 -27.81 26.56
CA GLN A 487 0.78 -28.66 26.26
C GLN A 487 1.13 -29.53 27.45
N MET A 488 1.16 -28.95 28.66
CA MET A 488 1.27 -29.74 29.88
C MET A 488 0.11 -30.73 30.03
N ARG A 489 -1.13 -30.37 29.63
CA ARG A 489 -2.30 -31.27 29.68
C ARG A 489 -2.32 -32.37 28.60
N ARG A 490 -1.71 -32.13 27.44
CA ARG A 490 -1.54 -33.11 26.35
C ARG A 490 -0.36 -34.04 26.60
N GLU A 491 0.73 -33.53 27.17
CA GLU A 491 1.90 -34.33 27.55
C GLU A 491 1.67 -35.15 28.82
N SER A 492 0.73 -34.74 29.69
CA SER A 492 0.33 -35.50 30.87
C SER A 492 -0.78 -36.54 30.63
N GLN A 493 -1.32 -36.65 29.41
CA GLN A 493 -2.24 -37.73 29.03
C GLN A 493 -1.47 -38.82 28.27
N PRO A 494 -1.23 -40.01 28.85
CA PRO A 494 -0.68 -41.13 28.08
C PRO A 494 -1.65 -41.50 26.95
N ALA A 495 -1.09 -41.75 25.78
CA ALA A 495 -1.81 -42.12 24.55
C ALA A 495 -2.67 -43.39 24.76
N ASN A 496 -3.93 -43.21 25.17
CA ASN A 496 -4.88 -44.30 25.24
C ASN A 496 -5.78 -44.31 24.00
N GLN A 497 -5.42 -45.21 23.09
CA GLN A 497 -6.27 -46.02 22.21
C GLN A 497 -7.33 -45.29 21.38
N ALA A 498 -7.01 -45.13 20.09
CA ALA A 498 -7.97 -44.86 19.03
C ALA A 498 -9.14 -45.86 19.06
N ARG A 499 -10.38 -45.35 19.08
CA ARG A 499 -11.57 -46.06 18.58
C ARG A 499 -11.98 -45.44 17.26
N PRO A 500 -12.23 -46.23 16.19
CA PRO A 500 -12.69 -45.68 14.91
C PRO A 500 -14.12 -45.14 15.01
N SER A 501 -14.35 -44.01 14.35
CA SER A 501 -15.64 -43.35 14.16
C SER A 501 -16.64 -44.23 13.41
N LEU A 502 -17.82 -44.46 13.99
CA LEU A 502 -19.00 -44.91 13.25
C LEU A 502 -19.70 -43.67 12.67
N LEU A 503 -19.51 -43.43 11.38
CA LEU A 503 -20.33 -42.52 10.57
C LEU A 503 -20.67 -43.24 9.27
N ALA A 504 -21.68 -44.09 9.35
CA ALA A 504 -22.37 -44.64 8.19
C ALA A 504 -23.86 -44.76 8.53
N ALA A 505 -24.68 -44.30 7.58
CA ALA A 505 -26.11 -44.52 7.46
C ALA A 505 -27.03 -43.75 8.42
N ASN A 506 -27.60 -42.63 7.95
CA ASN A 506 -28.97 -42.64 7.43
C ASN A 506 -29.37 -41.26 6.91
N ILE A 507 -29.37 -41.12 5.58
CA ILE A 507 -30.21 -40.17 4.88
C ILE A 507 -31.54 -40.90 4.68
N GLN A 508 -32.59 -40.47 5.37
CA GLN A 508 -33.96 -40.69 4.92
C GLN A 508 -34.86 -39.55 5.42
N SER A 509 -35.43 -38.89 4.42
CA SER A 509 -36.58 -38.00 4.38
C SER A 509 -37.69 -38.31 5.40
N ASN A 510 -38.27 -37.26 5.99
CA ASN A 510 -39.71 -37.01 5.87
C ASN A 510 -40.08 -35.58 6.32
N GLU A 511 -40.94 -34.97 5.50
CA GLU A 511 -41.71 -33.76 5.75
C GLU A 511 -42.73 -33.98 6.88
N GLU A 512 -43.02 -32.95 7.67
CA GLU A 512 -44.38 -32.51 8.04
C GLU A 512 -44.32 -31.28 8.98
N GLY A 513 -45.21 -30.31 8.74
CA GLY A 513 -45.33 -29.06 9.51
C GLY A 513 -46.16 -29.18 10.80
N PRO A 514 -46.83 -28.10 11.24
CA PRO A 514 -46.40 -27.31 12.40
C PRO A 514 -47.33 -27.45 13.62
N ASN A 515 -46.84 -27.18 14.84
CA ASN A 515 -47.64 -26.47 15.85
C ASN A 515 -46.87 -26.00 17.11
N SER A 516 -47.15 -24.73 17.44
CA SER A 516 -47.29 -24.09 18.75
C SER A 516 -46.59 -24.66 20.01
N GLY A 517 -45.83 -23.81 20.68
CA GLY A 517 -45.49 -23.95 22.10
C GLY A 517 -44.59 -22.83 22.57
N GLY A 518 -45.18 -21.75 23.08
CA GLY A 518 -44.43 -20.67 23.73
C GLY A 518 -43.76 -21.16 25.02
N MET A 519 -42.54 -20.70 25.26
CA MET A 519 -42.00 -20.59 26.60
C MET A 519 -40.97 -19.46 26.65
N ASP A 520 -41.33 -18.44 27.41
CA ASP A 520 -40.49 -17.32 27.82
C ASP A 520 -39.22 -17.82 28.51
N ILE A 521 -38.05 -17.36 28.05
CA ILE A 521 -36.80 -17.48 28.82
C ILE A 521 -36.44 -16.09 29.34
N HIS A 522 -36.76 -15.90 30.63
CA HIS A 522 -36.21 -14.86 31.48
C HIS A 522 -34.66 -14.94 31.46
N MET A 523 -33.99 -13.95 30.89
CA MET A 523 -32.55 -13.72 31.04
C MET A 523 -32.31 -12.74 32.20
N SER A 524 -32.13 -13.27 33.40
CA SER A 524 -31.62 -12.55 34.55
C SER A 524 -30.08 -12.59 34.56
N GLY A 525 -29.46 -11.41 34.69
CA GLY A 525 -28.13 -11.11 35.23
C GLY A 525 -27.01 -12.15 35.12
N ILE A 526 -26.06 -11.88 34.23
CA ILE A 526 -24.68 -12.36 34.39
C ILE A 526 -23.82 -11.12 34.65
N GLU A 527 -23.47 -10.90 35.91
CA GLU A 527 -22.35 -10.04 36.30
C GLU A 527 -21.05 -10.65 35.75
N PRO A 528 -20.10 -9.85 35.21
CA PRO A 528 -18.81 -10.36 34.81
C PRO A 528 -17.96 -10.68 36.04
N LEU A 529 -17.61 -11.96 36.19
CA LEU A 529 -16.61 -12.45 37.13
C LEU A 529 -15.28 -11.70 36.94
N VAL A 530 -14.89 -10.95 37.96
CA VAL A 530 -13.55 -10.38 38.14
C VAL A 530 -12.60 -11.54 38.44
N ASP A 531 -11.76 -11.91 37.47
CA ASP A 531 -10.67 -12.86 37.68
C ASP A 531 -9.49 -12.12 38.33
N SER A 532 -9.41 -12.20 39.65
CA SER A 532 -8.32 -11.70 40.46
C SER A 532 -7.17 -12.72 40.49
N ARG A 533 -6.33 -12.70 39.46
CA ARG A 533 -5.02 -13.36 39.48
C ARG A 533 -3.94 -12.43 38.94
N GLU A 534 -3.18 -11.84 39.85
CA GLU A 534 -1.94 -11.13 39.58
C GLU A 534 -0.92 -12.11 38.96
N GLY A 535 -0.80 -12.08 37.64
CA GLY A 535 0.36 -12.65 36.93
C GLY A 535 1.59 -11.74 37.08
N PRO A 536 2.80 -12.20 36.71
CA PRO A 536 4.01 -11.39 36.81
C PRO A 536 3.81 -10.07 36.05
N THR A 537 3.98 -8.96 36.75
CA THR A 537 3.84 -7.60 36.25
C THR A 537 4.91 -7.31 35.20
N PHE A 538 4.60 -7.64 33.94
CA PHE A 538 5.36 -7.20 32.79
C PHE A 538 5.15 -5.69 32.62
N PHE A 539 6.13 -4.90 33.07
CA PHE A 539 6.14 -3.45 32.89
C PHE A 539 6.00 -3.10 31.40
N GLU A 540 4.92 -2.42 31.02
CA GLU A 540 4.63 -2.09 29.61
C GLU A 540 5.62 -1.03 29.08
N PRO A 541 6.00 -1.06 27.78
CA PRO A 541 7.08 -0.25 27.20
C PRO A 541 6.94 1.27 27.32
N TYR A 542 5.80 1.75 27.83
CA TYR A 542 5.43 3.15 27.97
C TYR A 542 4.76 3.43 29.32
N GLU A 543 5.06 2.64 30.35
CA GLU A 543 4.65 2.99 31.71
C GLU A 543 5.22 4.36 32.10
N GLY A 544 4.32 5.31 32.38
CA GLY A 544 4.65 6.71 32.65
C GLY A 544 4.58 7.66 31.44
N ILE A 545 4.44 7.16 30.22
CA ILE A 545 4.29 7.97 29.00
C ILE A 545 2.79 8.16 28.69
N THR A 546 2.36 9.38 28.41
CA THR A 546 0.97 9.68 28.01
C THR A 546 0.74 9.33 26.53
N LEU A 547 -0.51 9.14 26.12
CA LEU A 547 -0.81 8.85 24.71
C LEU A 547 -0.35 10.01 23.80
N GLU A 548 -0.41 11.27 24.27
CA GLU A 548 0.11 12.42 23.52
C GLU A 548 1.63 12.35 23.31
N GLN A 549 2.37 11.96 24.35
CA GLN A 549 3.84 11.83 24.29
C GLN A 549 4.26 10.70 23.35
N LEU A 550 3.57 9.55 23.41
CA LEU A 550 3.81 8.45 22.47
C LEU A 550 3.51 8.89 21.04
N TRP A 551 2.38 9.55 20.82
CA TRP A 551 1.98 10.02 19.50
C TRP A 551 2.98 11.03 18.92
N THR A 552 3.47 11.94 19.75
CA THR A 552 4.50 12.91 19.36
C THR A 552 5.83 12.21 19.02
N SER A 553 6.20 11.15 19.73
CA SER A 553 7.40 10.35 19.37
C SER A 553 7.21 9.54 18.08
N MET A 554 5.99 9.05 17.84
CA MET A 554 5.66 8.35 16.59
C MET A 554 5.67 9.28 15.38
N SER A 555 5.35 10.56 15.56
CA SER A 555 5.38 11.57 14.51
C SER A 555 6.78 12.12 14.23
N SER A 556 7.67 12.17 15.23
CA SER A 556 9.05 12.69 15.07
C SER A 556 10.10 11.63 14.70
N ASP A 557 9.98 10.40 15.22
CA ASP A 557 11.14 9.47 15.28
C ASP A 557 11.08 8.31 14.29
N PHE A 558 9.94 8.07 13.62
CA PHE A 558 9.88 7.10 12.53
C PHE A 558 10.46 7.68 11.21
N LEU A 559 10.62 9.00 11.15
CA LEU A 559 11.08 9.75 9.97
C LEU A 559 12.59 9.69 9.75
N MET A 560 13.35 9.29 10.76
CA MET A 560 14.81 9.26 10.75
C MET A 560 15.23 8.02 11.52
N GLY A 561 16.09 7.17 10.97
CA GLY A 561 16.64 5.98 11.65
C GLY A 561 17.55 6.30 12.86
N GLN A 562 17.19 7.27 13.70
CA GLN A 562 17.88 7.68 14.90
C GLN A 562 17.40 6.81 16.08
N PRO A 563 18.30 6.14 16.82
CA PRO A 563 17.93 5.40 18.01
C PRO A 563 17.49 6.35 19.12
N LEU A 564 16.46 5.95 19.88
CA LEU A 564 16.07 6.60 21.14
C LEU A 564 17.26 6.58 22.12
N GLU A 565 17.92 7.71 22.30
CA GLU A 565 18.72 8.00 23.47
C GLU A 565 17.77 8.45 24.58
N PHE A 566 17.28 7.50 25.38
CA PHE A 566 16.72 7.85 26.68
C PHE A 566 17.89 8.30 27.56
N ASN A 567 17.99 9.60 27.81
CA ASN A 567 18.78 10.13 28.90
C ASN A 567 18.25 9.51 30.20
N ASN A 568 18.96 8.51 30.71
CA ASN A 568 18.86 8.12 32.12
C ASN A 568 19.46 9.24 32.96
N SER A 569 18.64 10.24 33.25
CA SER A 569 18.91 11.25 34.28
C SER A 569 17.76 11.25 35.27
N ILE A 570 17.66 10.18 36.05
CA ILE A 570 17.04 10.21 37.37
C ILE A 570 17.99 9.42 38.28
N GLU A 571 18.85 10.16 38.98
CA GLU A 571 19.46 9.72 40.24
C GLU A 571 18.40 9.63 41.35
#